data_AF-A0A2X0I6X2-F1
#
_entry.id   AF-A0A2X0I6X2-F1
#
_cell.length_a   1.000
_cell.length_b   1.000
_cell.length_c   1.000
_cell.angle_alpha   90.00
_cell.angle_beta   90.00
_cell.angle_gamma   90.00
#
_symmetry.space_group_name_H-M   'P 1'
#
loop_
_entity.id
_entity.type
_entity.pdbx_description
1 polymer ?
#
loop_
_entity_poly.entity_id
_entity_poly.type
_entity_poly.pdbx_seq_one_letter_code
_entity_poly.pdbx_strand_id
1 'polypeptide(L)'
;MPSTELTRSYEILAAPAAVLAHLAEPESYIGLSPLLVDVRDIRREDGVTHYVAVERFRFLGLIQHDNVIRVSLRTENAQLPDAAAVSGEVISPGGVRMDYRFAITSHGDAGSLVVDTLRLHTPLGLLRYAASQAGSVQANRGRVLAQRLNGEDVES
;
A
#
# COMPACT_ATOMS: atom_id res chain seq x y z
N MET A 1 18.00 -14.68 -4.63
CA MET A 1 17.08 -13.77 -5.34
C MET A 1 17.41 -12.35 -4.91
N PRO A 2 17.79 -11.43 -5.81
CA PRO A 2 18.09 -10.04 -5.46
C PRO A 2 16.97 -9.37 -4.67
N SER A 3 17.34 -8.54 -3.70
CA SER A 3 16.40 -7.86 -2.82
C SER A 3 16.81 -6.44 -2.49
N THR A 4 15.84 -5.61 -2.13
CA THR A 4 16.06 -4.28 -1.57
C THR A 4 14.91 -3.89 -0.66
N GLU A 5 15.14 -2.89 0.19
CA GLU A 5 14.14 -2.34 1.09
C GLU A 5 13.99 -0.84 0.83
N LEU A 6 12.76 -0.36 0.77
CA LEU A 6 12.43 1.05 0.65
C LEU A 6 11.54 1.45 1.81
N THR A 7 11.88 2.57 2.45
CA THR A 7 11.09 3.12 3.56
C THR A 7 10.77 4.58 3.28
N ARG A 8 9.52 4.97 3.54
CA ARG A 8 9.07 6.35 3.47
C ARG A 8 8.07 6.63 4.60
N SER A 9 8.11 7.83 5.15
CA SER A 9 7.17 8.27 6.18
C SER A 9 6.22 9.34 5.65
N TYR A 10 4.98 9.34 6.15
CA TYR A 10 3.93 10.29 5.82
C TYR A 10 3.29 10.82 7.11
N GLU A 11 3.16 12.13 7.21
CA GLU A 11 2.33 12.76 8.23
C GLU A 11 0.91 12.92 7.68
N ILE A 12 -0.06 12.41 8.42
CA ILE A 12 -1.48 12.40 8.06
C ILE A 12 -2.25 13.12 9.17
N LEU A 13 -3.08 14.09 8.82
CA LEU A 13 -3.92 14.86 9.74
C LEU A 13 -5.22 14.10 10.05
N ALA A 14 -5.08 12.84 10.43
CA ALA A 14 -6.17 11.98 10.85
C ALA A 14 -5.72 11.04 11.96
N ALA A 15 -6.66 10.63 12.81
CA ALA A 15 -6.39 9.71 13.90
C ALA A 15 -5.90 8.34 13.40
N PRO A 16 -5.04 7.62 14.16
CA PRO A 16 -4.52 6.31 13.76
C PRO A 16 -5.60 5.31 13.37
N ALA A 17 -6.76 5.35 14.03
CA ALA A 17 -7.90 4.50 13.73
C ALA A 17 -8.49 4.76 12.32
N ALA A 18 -8.56 6.02 11.88
CA ALA A 18 -9.06 6.37 10.55
C ALA A 18 -8.09 5.92 9.45
N VAL A 19 -6.79 6.13 9.69
CA VAL A 19 -5.73 5.65 8.79
C VAL A 19 -5.73 4.13 8.69
N LEU A 20 -5.85 3.43 9.83
CA LEU A 20 -5.94 1.97 9.89
C LEU A 20 -7.16 1.47 9.13
N ALA A 21 -8.34 2.04 9.39
CA ALA A 21 -9.58 1.65 8.71
C ALA A 21 -9.47 1.84 7.19
N HIS A 22 -8.86 2.94 6.73
CA HIS A 22 -8.63 3.17 5.30
C HIS A 22 -7.70 2.13 4.70
N LEU A 23 -6.55 1.88 5.33
CA LEU A 23 -5.54 0.93 4.84
C LEU A 23 -5.96 -0.53 5.00
N ALA A 24 -6.93 -0.85 5.84
CA ALA A 24 -7.43 -2.21 6.02
C ALA A 24 -8.34 -2.67 4.86
N GLU A 25 -8.84 -1.75 4.04
CA GLU A 25 -9.75 -2.07 2.93
C GLU A 25 -8.99 -2.19 1.59
N PRO A 26 -9.00 -3.37 0.93
CA PRO A 26 -8.34 -3.56 -0.37
C PRO A 26 -8.69 -2.51 -1.43
N GLU A 27 -9.94 -2.06 -1.49
CA GLU A 27 -10.41 -1.10 -2.50
C GLU A 27 -9.80 0.30 -2.31
N SER A 28 -9.45 0.67 -1.06
CA SER A 28 -8.76 1.94 -0.77
C SER A 28 -7.41 2.05 -1.48
N TYR A 29 -6.78 0.93 -1.85
CA TYR A 29 -5.49 0.94 -2.55
C TYR A 29 -5.60 1.45 -4.00
N ILE A 30 -6.81 1.46 -4.58
CA ILE A 30 -7.04 2.08 -5.90
C ILE A 30 -6.76 3.58 -5.75
N GLY A 31 -5.87 4.11 -6.59
CA GLY A 31 -5.42 5.50 -6.53
C GLY A 31 -4.27 5.76 -5.54
N LEU A 32 -4.11 4.97 -4.47
CA LEU A 32 -2.90 5.01 -3.63
C LEU A 32 -1.68 4.49 -4.39
N SER A 33 -1.86 3.47 -5.22
CA SER A 33 -0.91 3.11 -6.27
C SER A 33 -1.41 3.66 -7.60
N PRO A 34 -0.61 4.45 -8.35
CA PRO A 34 -0.99 4.93 -9.68
C PRO A 34 -1.16 3.79 -10.70
N LEU A 35 -0.62 2.61 -10.39
CA LEU A 35 -0.68 1.44 -11.25
C LEU A 35 -1.95 0.64 -11.02
N LEU A 36 -2.52 0.68 -9.82
CA LEU A 36 -3.63 -0.17 -9.44
C LEU A 36 -4.95 0.37 -10.02
N VAL A 37 -5.58 -0.42 -10.89
CA VAL A 37 -6.81 -0.04 -11.59
C VAL A 37 -8.03 -0.85 -11.15
N ASP A 38 -7.82 -2.01 -10.52
CA ASP A 38 -8.91 -2.90 -10.12
C ASP A 38 -8.48 -3.77 -8.92
N VAL A 39 -9.45 -4.13 -8.09
CA VAL A 39 -9.33 -5.03 -6.96
C VAL A 39 -10.53 -5.96 -6.98
N ARG A 40 -10.28 -7.27 -6.90
CA ARG A 40 -11.33 -8.30 -7.00
C ARG A 40 -10.99 -9.54 -6.20
N ASP A 41 -11.92 -10.49 -6.18
CA ASP A 41 -11.77 -11.78 -5.50
C ASP A 41 -11.41 -11.65 -4.01
N ILE A 42 -11.97 -10.66 -3.32
CA ILE A 42 -11.69 -10.37 -1.91
C ILE A 42 -12.26 -11.51 -1.04
N ARG A 43 -11.39 -12.11 -0.22
CA ARG A 43 -11.72 -13.16 0.75
C ARG A 43 -11.11 -12.80 2.09
N ARG A 44 -11.84 -13.00 3.16
CA ARG A 44 -11.41 -12.68 4.54
C ARG A 44 -11.43 -13.99 5.33
N GLU A 45 -10.26 -14.49 5.70
CA GLU A 45 -10.06 -15.81 6.33
C GLU A 45 -9.01 -15.68 7.44
N ASP A 46 -9.30 -16.16 8.65
CA ASP A 46 -8.36 -16.21 9.79
C ASP A 46 -7.62 -14.90 10.09
N GLY A 47 -8.31 -13.75 9.94
CA GLY A 47 -7.72 -12.43 10.18
C GLY A 47 -6.79 -11.92 9.07
N VAL A 48 -6.80 -12.59 7.91
CA VAL A 48 -6.09 -12.18 6.71
C VAL A 48 -7.09 -11.92 5.58
N THR A 49 -6.95 -10.78 4.92
CA THR A 49 -7.68 -10.44 3.70
C THR A 49 -6.82 -10.83 2.50
N HIS A 50 -7.31 -11.75 1.69
CA HIS A 50 -6.71 -12.15 0.41
C HIS A 50 -7.48 -11.50 -0.73
N TYR A 51 -6.78 -10.95 -1.71
CA TYR A 51 -7.41 -10.37 -2.88
C TYR A 51 -6.50 -10.40 -4.11
N VAL A 52 -7.10 -10.17 -5.27
CA VAL A 52 -6.41 -9.97 -6.53
C VAL A 52 -6.41 -8.48 -6.85
N ALA A 53 -5.24 -7.95 -7.15
CA ALA A 53 -5.05 -6.57 -7.59
C ALA A 53 -4.59 -6.57 -9.05
N VAL A 54 -5.09 -5.62 -9.85
CA VAL A 54 -4.68 -5.46 -11.25
C VAL A 54 -3.87 -4.18 -11.38
N GLU A 55 -2.59 -4.33 -11.68
CA GLU A 55 -1.71 -3.21 -11.98
C GLU A 55 -1.59 -3.02 -13.49
N ARG A 56 -1.86 -1.81 -13.99
CA ARG A 56 -1.75 -1.47 -15.41
C ARG A 56 -0.48 -0.68 -15.68
N PHE A 57 0.48 -1.32 -16.33
CA PHE A 57 1.70 -0.69 -16.83
C PHE A 57 1.49 -0.13 -18.24
N ARG A 58 2.11 1.01 -18.53
CA ARG A 58 2.19 1.58 -19.88
C ARG A 58 3.64 1.62 -20.33
N PHE A 59 4.00 0.77 -21.29
CA PHE A 59 5.32 0.78 -21.91
C PHE A 59 5.31 1.71 -23.14
N LEU A 60 6.21 2.72 -23.13
CA LEU A 60 6.36 3.71 -24.20
C LEU A 60 5.04 4.43 -24.59
N GLY A 61 4.06 4.48 -23.69
CA GLY A 61 2.74 5.07 -23.93
C GLY A 61 1.82 4.29 -24.88
N LEU A 62 2.29 3.20 -25.50
CA LEU A 62 1.56 2.49 -26.55
C LEU A 62 1.11 1.09 -26.13
N ILE A 63 1.88 0.41 -25.28
CA ILE A 63 1.60 -0.98 -24.88
C ILE A 63 1.11 -0.99 -23.44
N GLN A 64 -0.15 -1.39 -23.26
CA GLN A 64 -0.73 -1.64 -21.95
C GLN A 64 -0.49 -3.09 -21.55
N HIS A 65 -0.03 -3.29 -20.32
CA HIS A 65 0.12 -4.62 -19.73
C HIS A 65 -0.53 -4.64 -18.36
N ASP A 66 -1.51 -5.53 -18.20
CA ASP A 66 -2.17 -5.78 -16.93
C ASP A 66 -1.44 -6.91 -16.19
N ASN A 67 -0.82 -6.54 -15.06
CA ASN A 67 -0.15 -7.44 -14.13
C ASN A 67 -1.13 -7.79 -13.02
N VAL A 68 -1.60 -9.03 -13.01
CA VAL A 68 -2.57 -9.53 -12.03
C VAL A 68 -1.81 -10.11 -10.83
N ILE A 69 -1.75 -9.37 -9.73
CA ILE A 69 -1.02 -9.72 -8.52
C ILE A 69 -1.93 -10.32 -7.46
N ARG A 70 -1.40 -11.25 -6.66
CA ARG A 70 -2.07 -11.75 -5.45
C ARG A 70 -1.56 -11.00 -4.26
N VAL A 71 -2.46 -10.57 -3.39
CA VAL A 71 -2.13 -9.79 -2.19
C VAL A 71 -2.74 -10.47 -0.96
N SER A 72 -1.96 -10.50 0.11
CA SER A 72 -2.46 -10.72 1.47
C SER A 72 -2.34 -9.42 2.26
N LEU A 73 -3.26 -9.23 3.20
CA LEU A 73 -3.32 -8.08 4.07
C LEU A 73 -3.74 -8.53 5.46
N ARG A 74 -3.06 -8.04 6.48
CA ARG A 74 -3.41 -8.26 7.89
C ARG A 74 -3.32 -6.95 8.65
N THR A 75 -4.21 -6.78 9.61
CA THR A 75 -4.17 -5.68 10.58
C THR A 75 -3.62 -6.19 11.89
N GLU A 76 -2.66 -5.48 12.47
CA GLU A 76 -2.07 -5.77 13.77
C GLU A 76 -2.39 -4.64 14.75
N ASN A 77 -2.58 -4.98 16.02
CA ASN A 77 -2.79 -4.02 17.10
C ASN A 77 -3.99 -3.06 16.87
N ALA A 78 -5.04 -3.52 16.20
CA ALA A 78 -6.21 -2.70 15.88
C ALA A 78 -6.96 -2.17 17.12
N GLN A 79 -6.72 -2.77 18.28
CA GLN A 79 -7.33 -2.42 19.56
C GLN A 79 -6.50 -1.45 20.40
N LEU A 80 -5.27 -1.10 19.99
CA LEU A 80 -4.42 -0.15 20.72
C LEU A 80 -4.65 1.28 20.19
N PRO A 81 -4.82 2.28 21.07
CA PRO A 81 -5.21 3.64 20.64
C PRO A 81 -4.10 4.39 19.90
N ASP A 82 -2.84 4.11 20.22
CA ASP A 82 -1.70 4.93 19.78
C ASP A 82 -0.86 4.31 18.65
N ALA A 83 -1.01 3.01 18.41
CA ALA A 83 -0.20 2.30 17.43
C ALA A 83 -0.95 1.13 16.80
N ALA A 84 -0.90 1.06 15.47
CA ALA A 84 -1.43 -0.04 14.69
C ALA A 84 -0.50 -0.35 13.53
N ALA A 85 -0.71 -1.48 12.87
CA ALA A 85 -0.05 -1.74 11.60
C ALA A 85 -0.95 -2.47 10.61
N VAL A 86 -0.68 -2.22 9.33
CA VAL A 86 -1.19 -3.04 8.22
C VAL A 86 0.01 -3.65 7.53
N SER A 87 0.01 -4.97 7.34
CA SER A 87 1.13 -5.66 6.69
C SER A 87 0.63 -6.73 5.74
N GLY A 88 1.51 -7.25 4.90
CA GLY A 88 1.15 -8.33 3.99
C GLY A 88 2.21 -8.64 2.95
N GLU A 89 1.84 -9.51 2.03
CA GLU A 89 2.69 -9.97 0.94
C GLU A 89 1.98 -9.75 -0.40
N VAL A 90 2.74 -9.33 -1.40
CA VAL A 90 2.35 -9.28 -2.81
C VAL A 90 3.16 -10.30 -3.59
N ILE A 91 2.49 -11.08 -4.44
CA ILE A 91 3.11 -12.04 -5.35
C ILE A 91 2.65 -11.73 -6.76
N SER A 92 3.60 -11.41 -7.65
CA SER A 92 3.33 -11.20 -9.07
C SER A 92 3.58 -12.46 -9.91
N PRO A 93 2.89 -12.62 -11.06
CA PRO A 93 3.17 -13.68 -12.03
C PRO A 93 4.60 -13.63 -12.57
N GLY A 94 5.20 -12.44 -12.64
CA GLY A 94 6.58 -12.22 -13.08
C GLY A 94 7.66 -12.62 -12.07
N GLY A 95 7.29 -13.28 -10.96
CA GLY A 95 8.23 -13.74 -9.94
C GLY A 95 8.71 -12.64 -8.98
N VAL A 96 8.12 -11.45 -9.02
CA VAL A 96 8.36 -10.39 -8.03
C VAL A 96 7.54 -10.70 -6.79
N ARG A 97 8.19 -10.65 -5.63
CA ARG A 97 7.56 -10.72 -4.31
C ARG A 97 7.83 -9.44 -3.54
N MET A 98 6.88 -9.02 -2.74
CA MET A 98 7.03 -7.86 -1.89
C MET A 98 6.35 -8.09 -0.54
N ASP A 99 7.11 -7.98 0.54
CA ASP A 99 6.53 -7.79 1.86
C ASP A 99 6.32 -6.29 2.08
N TYR A 100 5.18 -5.90 2.63
CA TYR A 100 4.90 -4.51 2.97
C TYR A 100 4.44 -4.37 4.42
N ARG A 101 4.74 -3.21 5.01
CA ARG A 101 4.25 -2.81 6.32
C ARG A 101 3.98 -1.32 6.35
N PHE A 102 2.80 -0.95 6.83
CA PHE A 102 2.44 0.39 7.25
C PHE A 102 2.39 0.39 8.77
N ALA A 103 3.41 0.94 9.43
CA ALA A 103 3.34 1.22 10.86
C ALA A 103 2.67 2.57 11.06
N ILE A 104 1.62 2.62 11.87
CA ILE A 104 0.82 3.81 12.12
C ILE A 104 0.97 4.15 13.59
N THR A 105 1.43 5.34 13.90
CA THR A 105 1.54 5.84 15.28
C THR A 105 0.88 7.19 15.41
N SER A 106 0.33 7.51 16.59
CA SER A 106 -0.14 8.85 16.89
C SER A 106 0.97 9.89 16.70
N HIS A 107 0.61 11.06 16.19
CA HIS A 107 1.54 12.16 15.92
C HIS A 107 0.86 13.51 16.11
N GLY A 108 1.33 14.29 17.09
CA GLY A 108 0.66 15.51 17.53
C GLY A 108 -0.68 15.23 18.21
N ASP A 109 -1.56 16.23 18.25
CA ASP A 109 -2.80 16.15 19.04
C ASP A 109 -3.89 15.28 18.40
N ALA A 110 -3.90 15.15 17.07
CA ALA A 110 -4.93 14.42 16.33
C ALA A 110 -4.43 13.72 15.05
N GLY A 111 -3.12 13.77 14.78
CA GLY A 111 -2.54 13.23 13.55
C GLY A 111 -1.94 11.83 13.72
N SER A 112 -1.43 11.31 12.61
CA SER A 112 -0.71 10.04 12.53
C SER A 112 0.58 10.20 11.75
N LEU A 113 1.60 9.48 12.19
CA LEU A 113 2.79 9.18 11.40
C LEU A 113 2.63 7.77 10.82
N VAL A 114 2.70 7.66 9.51
CA VAL A 114 2.68 6.39 8.78
C VAL A 114 4.07 6.10 8.24
N VAL A 115 4.68 4.99 8.65
CA VAL A 115 5.94 4.49 8.09
C VAL A 115 5.63 3.32 7.17
N ASP A 116 5.86 3.54 5.88
CA ASP A 116 5.66 2.60 4.77
C ASP A 116 6.99 1.95 4.42
N THR A 117 7.11 0.65 4.72
CA THR A 117 8.27 -0.16 4.41
C THR A 117 7.89 -1.23 3.39
N LEU A 118 8.65 -1.29 2.29
CA LEU A 118 8.51 -2.28 1.23
C LEU A 118 9.82 -3.06 1.10
N ARG A 119 9.75 -4.39 1.25
CA ARG A 119 10.86 -5.29 1.00
C ARG A 119 10.60 -6.07 -0.28
N LEU A 120 11.36 -5.76 -1.32
CA LEU A 120 11.23 -6.36 -2.64
C LEU A 120 12.19 -7.51 -2.81
N HIS A 121 11.70 -8.57 -3.45
CA HIS A 121 12.51 -9.65 -3.97
C HIS A 121 12.15 -9.89 -5.44
N THR A 122 13.16 -9.98 -6.30
CA THR A 122 12.95 -10.03 -7.75
C THR A 122 13.86 -11.04 -8.43
N PRO A 123 13.48 -11.57 -9.60
CA PRO A 123 14.42 -12.26 -10.49
C PRO A 123 15.62 -11.35 -10.86
N LEU A 124 16.74 -11.97 -11.26
CA LEU A 124 17.93 -11.24 -11.69
C LEU A 124 17.60 -10.24 -12.81
N GLY A 125 18.13 -9.02 -12.70
CA GLY A 125 17.95 -7.94 -13.69
C GLY A 125 16.72 -7.05 -13.47
N LEU A 126 15.75 -7.43 -12.64
CA LEU A 126 14.52 -6.66 -12.43
C LEU A 126 14.54 -5.74 -11.20
N LEU A 127 15.49 -5.93 -10.28
CA LEU A 127 15.51 -5.24 -8.99
C LEU A 127 15.44 -3.73 -9.10
N ARG A 128 16.26 -3.11 -9.97
CA ARG A 128 16.30 -1.66 -10.13
C ARG A 128 14.98 -1.09 -10.66
N TYR A 129 14.37 -1.78 -11.62
CA TYR A 129 13.08 -1.38 -12.19
C TYR A 129 11.97 -1.48 -11.14
N ALA A 130 11.86 -2.63 -10.45
CA ALA A 130 10.87 -2.84 -9.41
C ALA A 130 11.03 -1.84 -8.24
N ALA A 131 12.27 -1.58 -7.80
CA ALA A 131 12.56 -0.60 -6.77
C ALA A 131 12.15 0.83 -7.18
N SER A 132 12.39 1.21 -8.44
CA SER A 132 11.97 2.51 -8.97
C SER A 132 10.45 2.64 -9.01
N GLN A 133 9.73 1.59 -9.42
CA GLN A 133 8.26 1.59 -9.41
C GLN A 133 7.73 1.68 -7.97
N ALA A 134 8.26 0.87 -7.06
CA ALA A 134 7.87 0.90 -5.65
C ALA A 134 8.10 2.27 -5.01
N GLY A 135 9.24 2.93 -5.29
CA GLY A 135 9.51 4.29 -4.80
C GLY A 135 8.52 5.33 -5.33
N SER A 136 8.09 5.21 -6.60
CA SER A 136 7.05 6.07 -7.18
C SER A 136 5.68 5.83 -6.54
N VAL A 137 5.34 4.56 -6.28
CA VAL A 137 4.12 4.18 -5.56
C VAL A 137 4.12 4.76 -4.15
N GLN A 138 5.20 4.64 -3.37
CA GLN A 138 5.31 5.24 -2.03
C GLN A 138 5.10 6.76 -2.08
N ALA A 139 5.76 7.46 -3.00
CA ALA A 139 5.59 8.91 -3.14
C ALA A 139 4.14 9.30 -3.43
N ASN A 140 3.45 8.58 -4.32
CA ASN A 140 2.06 8.88 -4.66
C ASN A 140 1.10 8.52 -3.50
N ARG A 141 1.30 7.35 -2.87
CA ARG A 141 0.51 6.87 -1.75
C ARG A 141 0.45 7.89 -0.63
N GLY A 142 1.59 8.43 -0.20
CA GLY A 142 1.63 9.46 0.84
C GLY A 142 0.78 10.68 0.49
N ARG A 143 0.92 11.17 -0.74
CA ARG A 143 0.15 12.32 -1.24
C ARG A 143 -1.35 12.04 -1.26
N VAL A 144 -1.77 10.90 -1.80
CA VAL A 144 -3.21 10.56 -1.93
C VAL A 144 -3.82 10.22 -0.57
N LEU A 145 -3.08 9.54 0.31
CA LEU A 145 -3.54 9.25 1.67
C LEU A 145 -3.77 10.54 2.45
N ALA A 146 -2.83 11.48 2.38
CA ALA A 146 -3.00 12.81 2.97
C ALA A 146 -4.18 13.55 2.35
N GLN A 147 -4.36 13.52 1.02
CA GLN A 147 -5.50 14.17 0.36
C GLN A 147 -6.86 13.61 0.78
N ARG A 148 -6.96 12.28 0.97
CA ARG A 148 -8.22 11.63 1.34
C ARG A 148 -8.58 11.81 2.80
N LEU A 149 -7.57 11.94 3.68
CA LEU A 149 -7.78 11.91 5.13
C LEU A 149 -7.55 13.25 5.83
N ASN A 150 -6.83 14.20 5.22
CA ASN A 150 -6.54 15.51 5.84
C ASN A 150 -7.68 16.53 5.71
N GLY A 151 -8.90 16.11 5.37
CA GLY A 151 -10.06 17.00 5.31
C GLY A 151 -11.16 16.50 4.38
N GLU A 152 -12.13 15.78 4.94
CA GLU A 152 -13.53 16.04 4.59
C GLU A 152 -13.99 17.27 5.40
N ASP A 153 -13.70 18.46 4.88
CA ASP A 153 -14.65 19.58 4.97
C ASP A 153 -15.36 19.63 3.61
N VAL A 154 -16.46 18.89 3.48
CA VAL A 154 -17.44 19.11 2.41
C VAL A 154 -18.75 19.46 3.09
N GLU A 155 -18.99 20.77 3.18
CA GLU A 155 -20.27 21.47 3.24
C GLU A 155 -21.54 20.63 3.46
N SER A 156 -22.26 20.95 4.54
CA SER A 156 -23.72 20.93 4.59
C SER A 156 -24.22 22.10 5.41
#